data_AF-A0A2N5Y092-F1
#
_entry.id   AF-A0A2N5Y092-F1
#
_cell.length_a   1.000
_cell.length_b   1.000
_cell.length_c   1.000
_cell.angle_alpha   90.00
_cell.angle_beta   90.00
_cell.angle_gamma   90.00
#
_symmetry.space_group_name_H-M   'P 1'
#
loop_
_entity.id
_entity.type
_entity.pdbx_description
1 polymer ?
#
loop_
_entity_poly.entity_id
_entity_poly.type
_entity_poly.pdbx_seq_one_letter_code
_entity_poly.pdbx_strand_id
1 'polypeptide(L)' 'MIRLSLDLSLIYRWPQRSAVVFPKVRRLLEQLGENIKLAPKRRGYTQVLMSERTRLSRLTIRKIEKGPGC' A
#
# COMPACT_ATOMS: atom_id res chain seq x y z
N MET A 1 -24.23 -28.72 23.82
CA MET A 1 -24.15 -28.76 22.34
C MET A 1 -23.56 -27.43 21.89
N ILE A 2 -22.26 -27.42 21.67
CA ILE A 2 -21.39 -26.23 21.61
C ILE A 2 -21.71 -25.43 20.34
N ARG A 3 -22.07 -24.14 20.48
CA ARG A 3 -22.09 -23.19 19.36
C ARG A 3 -20.65 -22.95 18.91
N LEU A 4 -20.21 -23.70 17.90
CA LEU A 4 -19.03 -23.37 17.12
C LEU A 4 -19.35 -22.12 16.29
N SER A 5 -19.03 -20.95 16.85
CA SER A 5 -18.81 -19.72 16.08
C SER A 5 -17.51 -19.89 15.29
N LEU A 6 -17.56 -20.72 14.24
CA LEU A 6 -16.53 -20.77 13.21
C LEU A 6 -16.67 -19.47 12.41
N ASP A 7 -15.72 -18.56 12.59
CA ASP A 7 -15.61 -17.35 11.79
C ASP A 7 -15.34 -17.74 10.32
N LEU A 8 -16.41 -17.78 9.52
CA LEU A 8 -16.38 -18.10 8.09
C LEU A 8 -15.50 -17.15 7.26
N SER A 9 -15.02 -16.03 7.85
CA SER A 9 -14.18 -15.05 7.15
C SER A 9 -12.76 -15.57 6.82
N LEU A 10 -12.26 -16.59 7.53
CA LEU A 10 -10.96 -17.21 7.21
C LEU A 10 -11.04 -18.13 5.98
N ILE A 11 -12.17 -18.80 5.76
CA ILE A 11 -12.36 -19.76 4.66
C ILE A 11 -12.64 -19.03 3.33
N TYR A 12 -13.29 -17.86 3.37
CA TYR A 12 -13.68 -17.11 2.15
C TYR A 12 -12.70 -15.99 1.74
N ARG A 13 -11.42 -16.08 2.15
CA ARG A 13 -10.41 -15.09 1.75
C ARG A 13 -9.94 -15.33 0.31
N TRP A 14 -10.61 -14.69 -0.64
CA TRP A 14 -10.20 -14.67 -2.05
C TRP A 14 -8.76 -14.14 -2.20
N PRO A 15 -7.93 -14.77 -3.04
CA PRO A 15 -6.56 -14.33 -3.25
C PRO A 15 -6.55 -12.93 -3.85
N GLN A 16 -5.93 -11.99 -3.15
CA GLN A 16 -5.75 -10.63 -3.63
C GLN A 16 -4.75 -10.64 -4.79
N ARG A 17 -5.06 -9.91 -5.86
CA ARG A 17 -4.15 -9.77 -7.01
C ARG A 17 -2.89 -9.04 -6.56
N SER A 18 -1.77 -9.74 -6.54
CA SER A 18 -0.44 -9.16 -6.30
C SER A 18 0.38 -9.19 -7.57
N ALA A 19 1.05 -8.08 -7.89
CA ALA A 19 2.04 -8.07 -8.97
C ALA A 19 3.26 -8.90 -8.56
N VAL A 20 3.73 -9.77 -9.45
CA VAL A 20 4.99 -10.50 -9.25
C VAL A 20 6.13 -9.51 -9.45
N VAL A 21 6.81 -9.14 -8.37
CA VAL A 21 7.96 -8.23 -8.40
C VAL A 21 9.25 -9.03 -8.34
N PHE A 22 10.11 -8.85 -9.34
CA PHE A 22 11.42 -9.49 -9.35
C PHE A 22 12.29 -9.02 -8.18
N PRO A 23 13.10 -9.90 -7.55
CA PRO A 23 13.89 -9.56 -6.38
C PRO A 23 14.81 -8.34 -6.56
N LYS A 24 15.44 -8.20 -7.75
CA LYS A 24 16.29 -7.05 -8.07
C LYS A 24 15.55 -5.71 -8.04
N VAL A 25 14.26 -5.70 -8.40
CA VAL A 25 13.45 -4.48 -8.52
C VAL A 25 12.79 -4.11 -7.19
N ARG A 26 12.62 -5.07 -6.27
CA ARG A 26 12.01 -4.83 -4.96
C ARG A 26 12.70 -3.69 -4.19
N ARG A 27 14.03 -3.74 -4.09
CA ARG A 27 14.81 -2.71 -3.37
C ARG A 27 14.66 -1.32 -3.98
N LEU A 28 14.60 -1.23 -5.32
CA LEU A 28 14.39 0.04 -6.02
C LEU A 28 13.01 0.62 -5.72
N LEU A 29 11.97 -0.22 -5.67
CA LEU A 29 10.61 0.22 -5.36
C LEU A 29 10.45 0.62 -3.88
N GLU A 30 11.14 -0.05 -2.96
CA GLU A 30 11.19 0.36 -1.55
C GLU A 30 11.84 1.74 -1.39
N GLN A 31 13.00 1.96 -2.03
CA GLN A 31 13.67 3.25 -2.05
C GLN A 31 12.81 4.35 -2.68
N LEU A 32 12.10 4.02 -3.77
CA LEU A 32 11.16 4.94 -4.39
C LEU A 32 10.04 5.34 -3.42
N GLY A 33 9.43 4.37 -2.74
CA GLY A 33 8.38 4.62 -1.76
C GLY A 33 8.85 5.51 -0.61
N GLU A 34 10.05 5.26 -0.09
CA GLU A 34 10.66 6.09 0.94
C GLU A 34 10.91 7.53 0.47
N ASN A 35 11.46 7.69 -0.74
CA ASN A 35 11.67 9.01 -1.32
C ASN A 35 10.36 9.78 -1.54
N ILE A 36 9.31 9.10 -2.00
CA ILE A 36 7.97 9.69 -2.15
C ILE A 36 7.39 10.09 -0.79
N LYS A 37 7.64 9.34 0.27
CA LYS A 37 7.21 9.67 1.64
C LYS A 37 7.96 10.89 2.21
N LEU A 38 9.24 11.06 1.85
CA LEU A 38 10.05 12.19 2.32
C LEU A 38 9.81 13.48 1.53
N ALA A 39 9.48 13.36 0.25
CA ALA A 39 9.16 14.49 -0.62
C ALA A 39 8.13 15.50 -0.07
N PRO A 40 6.94 15.10 0.43
CA PRO A 40 5.97 16.00 1.03
C PRO A 40 6.47 16.60 2.34
N LYS A 41 7.21 15.84 3.15
CA LYS A 41 7.80 16.34 4.40
C LYS A 41 8.78 17.50 4.15
N ARG A 42 9.57 17.40 3.08
CA ARG A 42 10.51 18.46 2.66
C ARG A 42 9.81 19.71 2.14
N ARG A 43 8.63 19.56 1.53
CA ARG A 43 7.87 20.65 0.89
C ARG A 43 6.71 21.19 1.74
N GLY A 44 6.44 20.60 2.91
CA GLY A 44 5.29 20.93 3.75
C GLY A 44 3.94 20.53 3.15
N TYR A 45 3.88 19.50 2.31
CA TYR A 45 2.63 19.07 1.68
C TYR A 45 1.87 18.05 2.54
N THR A 46 0.55 18.21 2.61
CA THR A 46 -0.33 17.22 3.21
C THR A 46 -0.64 16.10 2.22
N GLN A 47 -1.07 14.94 2.73
CA GLN A 47 -1.47 13.82 1.89
C GLN A 47 -2.72 14.13 1.05
N VAL A 48 -3.56 15.07 1.51
CA VAL A 48 -4.71 15.60 0.76
C VAL A 48 -4.23 16.39 -0.45
N LEU A 49 -3.31 17.33 -0.24
CA LEU A 49 -2.76 18.17 -1.31
C LEU A 49 -1.99 17.34 -2.36
N MET A 50 -1.29 16.29 -1.95
CA MET A 50 -0.68 15.34 -2.88
C MET A 50 -1.72 14.59 -3.72
N SER A 51 -2.81 14.13 -3.09
CA SER A 51 -3.90 13.42 -3.75
C SER A 51 -4.55 14.29 -4.83
N GLU A 52 -4.80 15.56 -4.51
CA GLU A 52 -5.36 16.55 -5.43
C GLU A 52 -4.44 16.83 -6.62
N ARG A 53 -3.14 17.07 -6.35
CA ARG A 53 -2.16 17.40 -7.41
C ARG A 53 -1.85 16.24 -8.34
N THR A 54 -1.80 15.02 -7.81
CA THR A 54 -1.45 13.82 -8.59
C THR A 54 -2.66 13.09 -9.16
N ARG A 55 -3.88 13.49 -8.74
CA ARG A 55 -5.13 12.77 -9.03
C ARG A 55 -5.10 11.30 -8.61
N LEU A 56 -4.25 10.95 -7.65
CA LEU A 56 -4.18 9.61 -7.06
C LEU A 56 -4.98 9.59 -5.77
N SER A 57 -5.67 8.48 -5.48
CA SER A 57 -6.31 8.31 -4.18
C SER A 57 -5.26 8.32 -3.07
N ARG A 58 -5.62 8.84 -1.88
CA ARG A 58 -4.78 8.79 -0.68
C ARG A 58 -4.32 7.36 -0.37
N LEU A 59 -5.15 6.37 -0.66
CA LEU A 59 -4.88 4.95 -0.46
C LEU A 59 -3.80 4.44 -1.43
N THR A 60 -3.85 4.88 -2.69
CA THR A 60 -2.82 4.61 -3.69
C THR A 60 -1.47 5.22 -3.30
N ILE A 61 -1.46 6.48 -2.85
CA ILE A 61 -0.25 7.15 -2.38
C ILE A 61 0.39 6.36 -1.22
N ARG A 62 -0.41 5.93 -0.23
CA ARG A 62 0.08 5.09 0.88
C ARG A 62 0.65 3.75 0.43
N LYS A 63 0.05 3.11 -0.58
CA LYS A 63 0.58 1.86 -1.15
C LYS A 63 1.93 2.09 -1.82
N ILE A 64 2.07 3.20 -2.56
CA ILE A 64 3.34 3.57 -3.19
C ILE A 64 4.41 3.84 -2.13
N GLU A 65 4.09 4.61 -1.08
CA GLU A 65 5.01 4.91 0.02
C GLU A 65 5.51 3.66 0.78
N LYS A 66 4.70 2.59 0.82
CA LYS A 66 5.03 1.32 1.49
C LYS A 66 5.83 0.34 0.61
N GLY A 67 5.84 0.54 -0.70
CA GLY A 67 6.47 -0.40 -1.64
C GLY A 67 5.64 -1.66 -1.92
N PRO A 68 6.20 -2.63 -2.66
CA PRO A 68 5.48 -3.81 -3.11
C PRO A 68 5.29 -4.85 -1.98
N GLY A 69 4.03 -5.25 -1.72
CA GLY A 69 3.70 -6.37 -0.82
C GLY A 69 2.77 -6.07 0.36
N CYS A 70 2.07 -4.93 0.35
CA CYS A 70 1.10 -4.52 1.37
C CYS A 70 -0.36 -4.46 0.89
#